data_AF-A0A3M0NPY0-F1
#
_entry.id   AF-A0A3M0NPY0-F1
#
_cell.length_a   1.000
_cell.length_b   1.000
_cell.length_c   1.000
_cell.angle_alpha   90.00
_cell.angle_beta   90.00
_cell.angle_gamma   90.00
#
_symmetry.space_group_name_H-M   'P 1'
#
loop_
_entity.id
_entity.type
_entity.pdbx_description
1 polymer ?
#
loop_
_entity_poly.entity_id
_entity_poly.type
_entity_poly.pdbx_seq_one_letter_code
_entity_poly.pdbx_strand_id
1 'polypeptide(L)'
;MGWRSVIITQHAKLTYTMNMMVVQTRDGINQIPIEDINLLLVSTTQAVISSALISKLAQNQAKVIFVDEKSNPVTETVDYYPGARKMKKLVKQVNWDKDRKEKLWTMIVNKKITNQIKVLENYHLNTQTVYDELNQLELNDCSNREAAAARKYFMILFDKTFVRRNPCAINAALDYGYAILLSSFNREIAINGYSTYLGIHHCSEENQFNLASDLMEPFRPFVDYWVKANEKIKELTPDIKYGLVELLSLEINFNGKKTLLTNAIADYTRHCLTFLSNDDCGLPEMEMSLTNEVPNNAFNDNV
;
A
#
# COMPACT_ATOMS: atom_id res chain seq x y z
N MET A 1 -1.34 0.60 -18.26
CA MET A 1 -1.73 0.72 -16.84
C MET A 1 -1.27 2.09 -16.39
N GLY A 2 -2.13 2.85 -15.70
CA GLY A 2 -1.72 4.09 -15.07
C GLY A 2 -0.59 3.86 -14.07
N TRP A 3 0.29 4.83 -13.94
CA TRP A 3 1.50 4.78 -13.11
C TRP A 3 1.66 6.03 -12.25
N ARG A 4 0.91 7.11 -12.54
CA ARG A 4 0.98 8.39 -11.83
C ARG A 4 0.02 8.45 -10.66
N SER A 5 0.57 8.77 -9.50
CA SER A 5 -0.17 9.31 -8.36
C SER A 5 -0.31 10.83 -8.54
N VAL A 6 -1.54 11.34 -8.55
CA VAL A 6 -1.82 12.78 -8.62
C VAL A 6 -2.37 13.23 -7.28
N ILE A 7 -1.79 14.28 -6.70
CA ILE A 7 -2.19 14.82 -5.39
C ILE A 7 -2.74 16.22 -5.58
N ILE A 8 -3.96 16.46 -5.07
CA ILE A 8 -4.63 17.76 -5.11
C ILE A 8 -4.65 18.34 -3.70
N THR A 9 -3.97 19.46 -3.53
CA THR A 9 -3.58 20.00 -2.21
C THR A 9 -4.24 21.34 -1.93
N GLN A 10 -4.60 22.05 -2.99
CA GLN A 10 -5.13 23.40 -2.96
C GLN A 10 -6.53 23.47 -3.59
N HIS A 11 -7.17 24.63 -3.44
CA HIS A 11 -8.43 24.91 -4.12
C HIS A 11 -8.30 24.67 -5.63
N ALA A 12 -9.11 23.73 -6.14
CA ALA A 12 -9.03 23.27 -7.51
C ALA A 12 -10.40 22.85 -8.05
N LYS A 13 -10.60 23.02 -9.35
CA LYS A 13 -11.72 22.45 -10.09
C LYS A 13 -11.20 21.36 -11.02
N LEU A 14 -11.62 20.12 -10.77
CA LEU A 14 -11.25 18.93 -11.53
C LEU A 14 -12.38 18.54 -12.47
N THR A 15 -12.08 18.53 -13.77
CA THR A 15 -13.05 18.20 -14.83
C THR A 15 -12.46 17.19 -15.82
N TYR A 16 -13.29 16.68 -16.71
CA TYR A 16 -12.89 15.72 -17.75
C TYR A 16 -13.16 16.31 -19.13
N THR A 17 -12.13 16.32 -19.98
CA THR A 17 -12.22 16.78 -21.37
C THR A 17 -11.24 15.98 -22.23
N MET A 18 -11.69 15.47 -23.39
CA MET A 18 -10.83 14.80 -24.40
C MET A 18 -9.87 13.74 -23.83
N ASN A 19 -10.37 12.84 -22.99
CA ASN A 19 -9.57 11.81 -22.30
C ASN A 19 -8.51 12.31 -21.29
N MET A 20 -8.58 13.58 -20.92
CA MET A 20 -7.72 14.22 -19.93
C MET A 20 -8.53 14.56 -18.68
N MET A 21 -7.91 14.38 -17.52
CA MET A 21 -8.26 15.11 -16.31
C MET A 21 -7.71 16.53 -16.44
N VAL A 22 -8.60 17.52 -16.35
CA VAL A 22 -8.24 18.94 -16.36
C VAL A 22 -8.33 19.46 -14.94
N VAL A 23 -7.20 19.91 -14.40
CA VAL A 23 -7.08 20.50 -13.06
C VAL A 23 -6.91 22.00 -13.22
N GLN A 24 -7.93 22.76 -12.83
CA GLN A 24 -7.87 24.22 -12.83
C GLN A 24 -7.65 24.72 -11.40
N THR A 25 -6.55 25.44 -11.18
CA THR A 25 -6.23 26.10 -9.92
C THR A 25 -6.16 27.62 -10.12
N ARG A 26 -5.69 28.36 -9.09
CA ARG A 26 -5.39 29.80 -9.23
C ARG A 26 -4.16 30.04 -10.10
N ASP A 27 -3.24 29.08 -10.14
CA ASP A 27 -1.93 29.20 -10.80
C ASP A 27 -1.99 28.81 -12.28
N GLY A 28 -3.04 28.08 -12.70
CA GLY A 28 -3.25 27.75 -14.10
C GLY A 28 -4.12 26.52 -14.34
N ILE A 29 -3.96 25.94 -15.53
CA ILE A 29 -4.65 24.73 -15.96
C ILE A 29 -3.61 23.67 -16.28
N ASN A 30 -3.70 22.53 -15.60
CA ASN A 30 -2.90 21.34 -15.88
C ASN A 30 -3.80 20.25 -16.49
N GLN A 31 -3.24 19.45 -17.41
CA GLN A 31 -3.95 18.36 -18.07
C GLN A 31 -3.16 17.07 -17.94
N ILE A 32 -3.82 16.02 -17.47
CA ILE A 32 -3.21 14.71 -17.24
C ILE A 32 -4.04 13.65 -17.96
N PRO A 33 -3.46 12.79 -18.82
CA PRO A 33 -4.20 11.70 -19.44
C PRO A 33 -4.83 10.79 -18.38
N ILE A 34 -6.10 10.45 -18.55
CA ILE A 34 -6.80 9.57 -17.60
C ILE A 34 -6.08 8.22 -17.46
N GLU A 35 -5.57 7.69 -18.58
CA GLU A 35 -4.88 6.40 -18.63
C GLU A 35 -3.59 6.35 -17.81
N ASP A 36 -2.95 7.49 -17.57
CA ASP A 36 -1.74 7.59 -16.76
C ASP A 36 -2.02 7.56 -15.26
N ILE A 37 -3.24 7.87 -14.84
CA ILE A 37 -3.59 8.04 -13.42
C ILE A 37 -3.91 6.68 -12.79
N ASN A 38 -3.15 6.28 -11.77
CA ASN A 38 -3.47 5.12 -10.93
C ASN A 38 -4.16 5.52 -9.62
N LEU A 39 -3.81 6.68 -9.08
CA LEU A 39 -4.27 7.22 -7.81
C LEU A 39 -4.49 8.72 -7.97
N LEU A 40 -5.67 9.19 -7.58
CA LEU A 40 -5.97 10.59 -7.35
C LEU A 40 -6.23 10.78 -5.86
N LEU A 41 -5.29 11.40 -5.16
CA LEU A 41 -5.47 11.81 -3.77
C LEU A 41 -5.97 13.25 -3.71
N VAL A 42 -7.22 13.42 -3.28
CA VAL A 42 -7.83 14.73 -3.05
C VAL A 42 -7.57 15.12 -1.60
N SER A 43 -6.40 15.73 -1.36
CA SER A 43 -5.88 16.12 -0.05
C SER A 43 -6.39 17.48 0.43
N THR A 44 -7.56 17.92 -0.03
CA THR A 44 -8.16 19.22 0.31
C THR A 44 -9.67 19.15 0.27
N THR A 45 -10.34 19.86 1.19
CA THR A 45 -11.80 20.00 1.20
C THR A 45 -12.30 21.10 0.25
N GLN A 46 -11.37 21.82 -0.39
CA GLN A 46 -11.69 22.94 -1.28
C GLN A 46 -11.69 22.55 -2.77
N ALA A 47 -11.60 21.26 -3.09
CA ALA A 47 -11.64 20.77 -4.46
C ALA A 47 -13.09 20.50 -4.92
N VAL A 48 -13.40 20.86 -6.17
CA VAL A 48 -14.67 20.52 -6.84
C VAL A 48 -14.39 19.54 -7.95
N ILE A 49 -15.12 18.43 -7.99
CA ILE A 49 -14.90 17.36 -8.97
C ILE A 49 -16.17 17.14 -9.78
N SER A 50 -16.05 17.07 -11.11
CA SER A 50 -17.19 16.72 -11.96
C SER A 50 -17.52 15.23 -11.89
N SER A 51 -18.81 14.90 -11.99
CA SER A 51 -19.27 13.51 -12.07
C SER A 51 -18.70 12.76 -13.28
N ALA A 52 -18.49 13.46 -14.39
CA ALA A 52 -17.86 12.91 -15.60
C ALA A 52 -16.42 12.44 -15.34
N LEU A 53 -15.64 13.20 -14.57
CA LEU A 53 -14.27 12.81 -14.21
C LEU A 53 -14.25 11.59 -13.31
N ILE A 54 -15.07 11.55 -12.26
CA ILE A 54 -15.19 10.37 -11.37
C ILE A 54 -15.56 9.12 -12.17
N SER A 55 -16.54 9.23 -13.07
CA SER A 55 -16.95 8.11 -13.94
C SER A 55 -15.80 7.60 -14.82
N LYS A 56 -14.99 8.51 -15.38
CA LYS A 56 -13.86 8.15 -16.26
C LYS A 56 -12.67 7.57 -15.49
N LEU A 57 -12.38 8.09 -14.30
CA LEU A 57 -11.39 7.51 -13.39
C LEU A 57 -11.78 6.09 -12.98
N ALA A 58 -13.05 5.87 -12.62
CA ALA A 58 -13.58 4.54 -12.30
C ALA A 58 -13.48 3.56 -13.49
N GLN A 59 -13.80 4.00 -14.71
CA GLN A 59 -13.63 3.19 -15.93
C GLN A 59 -12.17 2.82 -16.19
N ASN A 60 -11.23 3.71 -15.85
CA ASN A 60 -9.80 3.45 -15.91
C ASN A 60 -9.28 2.65 -14.70
N GLN A 61 -10.15 2.32 -13.74
CA GLN A 61 -9.81 1.67 -12.48
C GLN A 61 -8.75 2.48 -11.69
N ALA A 62 -8.79 3.81 -11.79
CA ALA A 62 -7.99 4.71 -10.97
C ALA A 62 -8.63 4.84 -9.58
N LYS A 63 -7.82 4.71 -8.53
CA LYS A 63 -8.28 4.87 -7.15
C LYS A 63 -8.41 6.35 -6.84
N VAL A 64 -9.53 6.78 -6.26
CA VAL A 64 -9.69 8.16 -5.77
C VAL A 64 -9.82 8.12 -4.27
N ILE A 65 -8.96 8.85 -3.55
CA ILE A 65 -8.96 8.93 -2.08
C ILE A 65 -9.32 10.36 -1.69
N PHE A 66 -10.21 10.50 -0.71
CA PHE A 66 -10.58 11.76 -0.09
C PHE A 66 -10.14 11.78 1.36
N VAL A 67 -9.78 12.96 1.84
CA VAL A 67 -9.29 13.17 3.19
C VAL A 67 -10.23 14.05 4.03
N ASP A 68 -10.12 13.96 5.36
CA ASP A 68 -10.80 14.89 6.30
C ASP A 68 -10.10 16.26 6.40
N GLU A 69 -10.60 17.11 7.30
CA GLU A 69 -10.00 18.41 7.62
C GLU A 69 -8.58 18.30 8.20
N LYS A 70 -8.23 17.15 8.79
CA LYS A 70 -6.87 16.84 9.27
C LYS A 70 -6.02 16.18 8.17
N SER A 71 -6.53 16.15 6.94
CA SER A 71 -6.01 15.49 5.75
C SER A 71 -5.61 14.02 5.96
N ASN A 72 -6.34 13.28 6.81
CA ASN A 72 -6.27 11.82 6.89
C ASN A 72 -7.23 11.21 5.87
N PRO A 73 -6.89 10.11 5.16
CA PRO A 73 -7.82 9.40 4.29
C PRO A 73 -9.07 8.98 5.07
N VAL A 74 -10.26 9.36 4.58
CA VAL A 74 -11.54 9.02 5.20
C VAL A 74 -12.47 8.23 4.31
N THR A 75 -12.31 8.33 2.99
CA THR A 75 -13.06 7.50 2.05
C THR A 75 -12.29 7.34 0.75
N GLU A 76 -12.61 6.27 0.02
CA GLU A 76 -12.06 5.98 -1.30
C GLU A 76 -13.16 5.52 -2.26
N THR A 77 -12.94 5.64 -3.57
CA THR A 77 -13.86 5.06 -4.56
C THR A 77 -13.75 3.54 -4.59
N VAL A 78 -14.91 2.90 -4.74
CA VAL A 78 -15.04 1.45 -4.96
C VAL A 78 -15.87 1.24 -6.22
N ASP A 79 -15.25 0.65 -7.24
CA ASP A 79 -15.89 0.50 -8.55
C ASP A 79 -16.81 -0.73 -8.59
N TYR A 80 -18.02 -0.56 -9.14
CA TYR A 80 -19.01 -1.63 -9.27
C TYR A 80 -18.58 -2.74 -10.25
N TYR A 81 -17.87 -2.37 -11.32
CA TYR A 81 -17.52 -3.27 -12.42
C TYR A 81 -16.02 -3.31 -12.66
N PRO A 82 -15.23 -3.98 -11.80
CA PRO A 82 -13.85 -4.23 -12.13
C PRO A 82 -13.80 -5.12 -13.38
N GLY A 83 -13.07 -4.71 -14.42
CA GLY A 83 -13.15 -5.33 -15.75
C GLY A 83 -12.91 -6.84 -15.77
N ALA A 84 -12.11 -7.37 -14.83
CA ALA A 84 -11.80 -8.79 -14.74
C ALA A 84 -12.72 -9.60 -13.81
N ARG A 85 -13.70 -8.97 -13.12
CA ARG A 85 -14.60 -9.64 -12.17
C ARG A 85 -15.63 -10.49 -12.90
N LYS A 86 -15.66 -11.78 -12.56
CA LYS A 86 -16.60 -12.76 -13.11
C LYS A 86 -17.13 -13.60 -11.96
N MET A 87 -18.39 -14.03 -12.02
CA MET A 87 -19.00 -14.89 -10.99
C MET A 87 -18.12 -16.12 -10.68
N LYS A 88 -17.59 -16.79 -11.72
CA LYS A 88 -16.68 -17.94 -11.56
C LYS A 88 -15.45 -17.62 -10.69
N LYS A 89 -14.87 -16.41 -10.79
CA LYS A 89 -13.73 -16.00 -9.95
C LYS A 89 -14.14 -15.80 -8.50
N LEU A 90 -15.28 -15.16 -8.24
CA LEU A 90 -15.77 -14.94 -6.88
C LEU A 90 -16.13 -16.26 -6.19
N VAL A 91 -16.83 -17.16 -6.90
CA VAL A 91 -17.11 -18.51 -6.38
C VAL A 91 -15.80 -19.24 -6.08
N LYS A 92 -14.80 -19.13 -6.95
CA LYS A 92 -13.49 -19.73 -6.72
C LYS A 92 -12.78 -19.13 -5.50
N GLN A 93 -12.85 -17.81 -5.31
CA GLN A 93 -12.27 -17.12 -4.16
C GLN A 93 -12.87 -17.58 -2.84
N VAL A 94 -14.20 -17.68 -2.76
CA VAL A 94 -14.90 -18.18 -1.58
C VAL A 94 -14.44 -19.60 -1.23
N ASN A 95 -14.11 -20.40 -2.25
CA ASN A 95 -13.68 -21.78 -2.10
C ASN A 95 -12.16 -21.97 -2.23
N TRP A 96 -11.35 -20.92 -2.01
CA TRP A 96 -9.90 -21.07 -2.00
C TRP A 96 -9.47 -22.12 -0.98
N ASP A 97 -8.60 -23.02 -1.42
CA ASP A 97 -8.11 -24.12 -0.62
C ASP A 97 -7.46 -23.64 0.67
N LYS A 98 -7.75 -24.34 1.77
CA LYS A 98 -7.31 -23.94 3.10
C LYS A 98 -5.78 -24.05 3.22
N ASP A 99 -5.19 -25.13 2.75
CA ASP A 99 -3.74 -25.35 2.85
C ASP A 99 -2.99 -24.31 2.03
N ARG A 100 -3.52 -23.91 0.87
CA ARG A 100 -2.96 -22.82 0.07
C ARG A 100 -3.02 -21.48 0.82
N LYS A 101 -4.14 -21.14 1.45
CA LYS A 101 -4.24 -19.90 2.26
C LYS A 101 -3.20 -19.88 3.38
N GLU A 102 -3.07 -20.98 4.12
CA GLU A 102 -2.11 -21.12 5.22
C GLU A 102 -0.67 -21.03 4.74
N LYS A 103 -0.32 -21.71 3.63
CA LYS A 103 1.02 -21.62 3.01
C LYS A 103 1.35 -20.20 2.56
N LEU A 104 0.40 -19.52 1.90
CA LEU A 104 0.62 -18.16 1.43
C LEU A 104 0.76 -17.18 2.61
N TRP A 105 -0.09 -17.29 3.63
CA TRP A 105 0.00 -16.45 4.82
C TRP A 105 1.34 -16.62 5.53
N THR A 106 1.81 -17.86 5.69
CA THR A 106 3.12 -18.14 6.30
C THR A 106 4.25 -17.44 5.53
N MET A 107 4.22 -17.53 4.20
CA MET A 107 5.20 -16.86 3.34
C MET A 107 5.12 -15.33 3.50
N ILE A 108 3.92 -14.77 3.58
CA ILE A 108 3.68 -13.33 3.79
C ILE A 108 4.30 -12.87 5.11
N VAL A 109 4.00 -13.55 6.21
CA VAL A 109 4.55 -13.23 7.54
C VAL A 109 6.08 -13.37 7.55
N ASN A 110 6.61 -14.45 6.98
CA ASN A 110 8.05 -14.65 6.84
C ASN A 110 8.70 -13.45 6.12
N LYS A 111 8.10 -12.98 5.03
CA LYS A 111 8.63 -11.87 4.23
C LYS A 111 8.49 -10.52 4.92
N LYS A 112 7.38 -10.27 5.63
CA LYS A 112 7.23 -9.11 6.52
C LYS A 112 8.37 -9.05 7.53
N ILE A 113 8.58 -10.11 8.30
CA ILE A 113 9.62 -10.14 9.34
C ILE A 113 11.03 -10.04 8.73
N THR A 114 11.27 -10.72 7.60
CA THR A 114 12.53 -10.60 6.86
C THR A 114 12.81 -9.15 6.43
N ASN A 115 11.80 -8.45 5.92
CA ASN A 115 11.94 -7.06 5.50
C ASN A 115 12.09 -6.12 6.71
N GLN A 116 11.42 -6.39 7.84
CA GLN A 116 11.67 -5.69 9.10
C GLN A 116 13.13 -5.82 9.54
N ILE A 117 13.70 -7.02 9.45
CA ILE A 117 15.12 -7.27 9.76
C ILE A 117 16.02 -6.44 8.83
N LYS A 118 15.76 -6.44 7.52
CA LYS A 118 16.51 -5.61 6.56
C LYS A 118 16.45 -4.12 6.88
N VAL A 119 15.30 -3.62 7.33
CA VAL A 119 15.18 -2.22 7.77
C VAL A 119 16.09 -1.95 8.97
N LEU A 120 16.12 -2.84 9.96
CA LEU A 120 17.03 -2.72 11.10
C LEU A 120 18.51 -2.78 10.67
N GLU A 121 18.85 -3.68 9.74
CA GLU A 121 20.21 -3.79 9.17
C GLU A 121 20.65 -2.50 8.47
N ASN A 122 19.77 -1.89 7.68
CA ASN A 122 20.03 -0.63 7.00
C ASN A 122 20.31 0.55 7.96
N TYR A 123 19.75 0.51 9.17
CA TYR A 123 20.04 1.47 10.24
C TYR A 123 21.14 1.01 11.20
N HIS A 124 21.80 -0.13 10.92
CA HIS A 124 22.82 -0.73 11.77
C HIS A 124 22.35 -1.03 13.21
N LEU A 125 21.08 -1.41 13.36
CA LEU A 125 20.45 -1.75 14.64
C LEU A 125 20.51 -3.25 14.92
N ASN A 126 20.30 -3.65 16.18
CA ASN A 126 20.29 -5.07 16.57
C ASN A 126 19.11 -5.81 15.93
N THR A 127 19.38 -6.89 15.21
CA THR A 127 18.37 -7.69 14.50
C THR A 127 18.06 -9.02 15.17
N GLN A 128 18.94 -9.50 16.06
CA GLN A 128 18.93 -10.87 16.58
C GLN A 128 17.57 -11.25 17.17
N THR A 129 17.01 -10.39 18.02
CA THR A 129 15.75 -10.74 18.73
C THR A 129 14.55 -10.85 17.79
N VAL A 130 14.57 -10.19 16.64
CA VAL A 130 13.54 -10.28 15.58
C VAL A 130 13.82 -11.50 14.69
N TYR A 131 15.09 -11.77 14.40
CA TYR A 131 15.53 -12.98 13.70
C TYR A 131 15.16 -14.27 14.47
N ASP A 132 15.25 -14.25 15.79
CA ASP A 132 14.84 -15.38 16.65
C ASP A 132 13.34 -15.68 16.53
N GLU A 133 12.49 -14.67 16.33
CA GLU A 133 11.05 -14.88 16.08
C GLU A 133 10.81 -15.45 14.68
N LEU A 134 11.58 -15.01 13.68
CA LEU A 134 11.51 -15.57 12.32
C LEU A 134 11.85 -17.06 12.30
N ASN A 135 12.86 -17.49 13.04
CA ASN A 135 13.27 -18.90 13.13
C ASN A 135 12.23 -19.80 13.83
N GLN A 136 11.34 -19.20 14.62
CA GLN A 136 10.26 -19.89 15.32
C GLN A 136 8.94 -19.83 14.56
N LEU A 137 8.91 -19.25 13.35
CA LEU A 137 7.71 -19.14 12.54
C LEU A 137 7.27 -20.53 12.03
N GLU A 138 6.06 -20.90 12.39
CA GLU A 138 5.40 -22.14 11.98
C GLU A 138 4.33 -21.87 10.91
N LEU A 139 3.78 -22.94 10.32
CA LEU A 139 2.70 -22.83 9.34
C LEU A 139 1.53 -22.03 9.93
N ASN A 140 1.02 -21.11 9.12
CA ASN A 140 -0.07 -20.19 9.41
C ASN A 140 0.18 -19.25 10.62
N ASP A 141 1.43 -19.10 11.04
CA ASP A 141 1.82 -18.33 12.22
C ASP A 141 1.01 -18.72 13.49
N CYS A 142 0.82 -20.03 13.73
CA CYS A 142 -0.01 -20.50 14.84
C CYS A 142 0.50 -20.10 16.23
N SER A 143 1.78 -19.73 16.37
CA SER A 143 2.37 -19.22 17.62
C SER A 143 2.47 -17.69 17.69
N ASN A 144 1.86 -16.95 16.74
CA ASN A 144 1.76 -15.49 16.73
C ASN A 144 3.11 -14.76 16.76
N ARG A 145 4.06 -15.26 15.96
CA ARG A 145 5.40 -14.70 15.79
C ARG A 145 5.38 -13.39 15.06
N GLU A 146 4.40 -13.14 14.20
CA GLU A 146 4.22 -11.85 13.55
C GLU A 146 4.10 -10.71 14.58
N ALA A 147 3.20 -10.87 15.56
CA ALA A 147 2.98 -9.84 16.58
C ALA A 147 4.18 -9.70 17.53
N ALA A 148 4.82 -10.81 17.88
CA ALA A 148 6.02 -10.81 18.73
C ALA A 148 7.19 -10.10 18.03
N ALA A 149 7.44 -10.42 16.75
CA ALA A 149 8.44 -9.78 15.92
C ALA A 149 8.16 -8.29 15.75
N ALA A 150 6.91 -7.91 15.43
CA ALA A 150 6.52 -6.51 15.25
C ALA A 150 6.73 -5.67 16.52
N ARG A 151 6.41 -6.20 17.71
CA ARG A 151 6.65 -5.51 18.98
C ARG A 151 8.14 -5.21 19.17
N LYS A 152 8.99 -6.24 19.01
CA LYS A 152 10.45 -6.09 19.14
C LYS A 152 10.99 -5.13 18.08
N TYR A 153 10.56 -5.29 16.83
CA TYR A 153 10.95 -4.45 15.71
C TYR A 153 10.71 -2.96 15.97
N PHE A 154 9.49 -2.57 16.34
CA PHE A 154 9.19 -1.14 16.57
C PHE A 154 9.93 -0.56 17.77
N MET A 155 10.14 -1.35 18.83
CA MET A 155 10.93 -0.93 19.99
C MET A 155 12.41 -0.69 19.65
N ILE A 156 12.96 -1.49 18.73
CA ILE A 156 14.34 -1.33 18.26
C ILE A 156 14.41 -0.15 17.27
N LEU A 157 13.44 -0.04 16.36
CA LEU A 157 13.45 0.94 15.30
C LEU A 157 13.30 2.36 15.84
N PHE A 158 12.32 2.64 16.73
CA PHE A 158 12.08 3.99 17.22
C PHE A 158 12.69 4.22 18.60
N ASP A 159 12.19 3.53 19.62
CA ASP A 159 12.76 3.49 20.96
C ASP A 159 12.02 2.46 21.83
N LYS A 160 12.58 2.10 23.00
CA LYS A 160 12.00 1.11 23.92
C LYS A 160 10.64 1.52 24.51
N THR A 161 10.30 2.81 24.50
CA THR A 161 9.03 3.34 25.02
C THR A 161 7.97 3.50 23.94
N PHE A 162 8.32 3.24 22.67
CA PHE A 162 7.43 3.35 21.55
C PHE A 162 6.29 2.33 21.64
N VAL A 163 5.06 2.84 21.54
CA VAL A 163 3.85 2.02 21.51
C VAL A 163 3.03 2.41 20.28
N ARG A 164 2.81 1.46 19.37
CA ARG A 164 2.15 1.66 18.07
C ARG A 164 0.72 2.23 18.15
N ARG A 165 0.07 2.06 19.30
CA ARG A 165 -1.31 2.52 19.56
C ARG A 165 -1.38 3.92 20.20
N ASN A 166 -0.27 4.47 20.65
CA ASN A 166 -0.28 5.78 21.28
C ASN A 166 -0.47 6.88 20.23
N PRO A 167 -1.22 7.96 20.53
CA PRO A 167 -1.32 9.09 19.63
C PRO A 167 0.03 9.83 19.58
N CYS A 168 0.75 9.73 18.47
CA CYS A 168 1.96 10.50 18.20
C CYS A 168 2.13 10.69 16.70
N ALA A 169 2.96 11.67 16.31
CA ALA A 169 3.13 12.02 14.90
C ALA A 169 3.79 10.91 14.07
N ILE A 170 4.67 10.10 14.67
CA ILE A 170 5.25 8.90 14.04
C ILE A 170 4.14 7.88 13.72
N ASN A 171 3.26 7.56 14.68
CA ASN A 171 2.16 6.64 14.45
C ASN A 171 1.18 7.18 13.40
N ALA A 172 0.89 8.48 13.43
CA ALA A 172 0.06 9.11 12.40
C ALA A 172 0.68 8.99 10.99
N ALA A 173 2.01 9.15 10.87
CA ALA A 173 2.71 8.94 9.60
C ALA A 173 2.69 7.48 9.14
N LEU A 174 2.90 6.52 10.05
CA LEU A 174 2.79 5.09 9.76
C LEU A 174 1.37 4.73 9.31
N ASP A 175 0.34 5.19 10.04
CA ASP A 175 -1.07 4.96 9.71
C ASP A 175 -1.42 5.53 8.33
N TYR A 176 -0.97 6.75 8.04
CA TYR A 176 -1.18 7.38 6.74
C TYR A 176 -0.50 6.58 5.62
N GLY A 177 0.79 6.24 5.76
CA GLY A 177 1.51 5.47 4.75
C GLY A 177 0.91 4.08 4.52
N TYR A 178 0.47 3.41 5.59
CA TYR A 178 -0.25 2.14 5.48
C TYR A 178 -1.60 2.29 4.79
N ALA A 179 -2.35 3.37 5.01
CA ALA A 179 -3.60 3.62 4.31
C ALA A 179 -3.39 3.80 2.80
N ILE A 180 -2.32 4.50 2.39
CA ILE A 180 -1.94 4.66 0.97
C ILE A 180 -1.53 3.31 0.34
N LEU A 181 -0.72 2.51 1.04
CA LEU A 181 -0.38 1.16 0.58
C LEU A 181 -1.63 0.28 0.47
N LEU A 182 -2.49 0.27 1.49
CA LEU A 182 -3.75 -0.50 1.51
C LEU A 182 -4.62 -0.15 0.31
N SER A 183 -4.75 1.14 0.00
CA SER A 183 -5.52 1.63 -1.15
C SER A 183 -4.97 1.10 -2.48
N SER A 184 -3.64 1.00 -2.59
CA SER A 184 -2.96 0.44 -3.77
C SER A 184 -3.23 -1.07 -3.91
N PHE A 185 -3.17 -1.82 -2.80
CA PHE A 185 -3.53 -3.24 -2.80
C PHE A 185 -5.02 -3.48 -3.09
N ASN A 186 -5.91 -2.68 -2.51
CA ASN A 186 -7.35 -2.72 -2.79
C ASN A 186 -7.63 -2.57 -4.29
N ARG A 187 -6.96 -1.61 -4.93
CA ARG A 187 -7.04 -1.38 -6.37
C ARG A 187 -6.57 -2.60 -7.15
N GLU A 188 -5.39 -3.15 -6.86
CA GLU A 188 -4.85 -4.31 -7.60
C GLU A 188 -5.72 -5.57 -7.44
N ILE A 189 -6.25 -5.83 -6.23
CA ILE A 189 -7.19 -6.92 -5.98
C ILE A 189 -8.47 -6.74 -6.82
N ALA A 190 -9.02 -5.52 -6.83
CA ALA A 190 -10.22 -5.20 -7.59
C ALA A 190 -9.98 -5.34 -9.10
N ILE A 191 -8.87 -4.81 -9.63
CA ILE A 191 -8.49 -4.94 -11.06
C ILE A 191 -8.41 -6.40 -11.48
N ASN A 192 -7.87 -7.27 -10.63
CA ASN A 192 -7.80 -8.71 -10.87
C ASN A 192 -9.15 -9.44 -10.70
N GLY A 193 -10.19 -8.74 -10.25
CA GLY A 193 -11.58 -9.20 -10.22
C GLY A 193 -12.01 -9.87 -8.92
N TYR A 194 -11.23 -9.75 -7.85
CA TYR A 194 -11.48 -10.38 -6.56
C TYR A 194 -12.16 -9.41 -5.58
N SER A 195 -12.70 -9.96 -4.48
CA SER A 195 -13.22 -9.19 -3.35
C SER A 195 -12.12 -8.94 -2.32
N THR A 196 -12.08 -7.75 -1.73
CA THR A 196 -11.16 -7.38 -0.65
C THR A 196 -11.62 -7.86 0.72
N TYR A 197 -12.91 -8.20 0.88
CA TYR A 197 -13.51 -8.64 2.14
C TYR A 197 -12.99 -10.01 2.60
N LEU A 198 -12.67 -10.89 1.64
CA LEU A 198 -12.32 -12.28 1.90
C LEU A 198 -10.81 -12.41 2.03
N GLY A 199 -10.31 -12.24 3.25
CA GLY A 199 -8.90 -12.48 3.59
C GLY A 199 -8.50 -13.95 3.52
N ILE A 200 -7.20 -14.18 3.55
CA ILE A 200 -6.61 -15.52 3.69
C ILE A 200 -6.29 -15.85 5.15
N HIS A 201 -6.09 -14.83 5.98
CA HIS A 201 -5.89 -14.97 7.43
C HIS A 201 -6.79 -14.01 8.22
N HIS A 202 -6.72 -12.69 7.93
CA HIS A 202 -7.64 -11.74 8.55
C HIS A 202 -9.10 -12.01 8.15
N CYS A 203 -9.97 -12.10 9.14
CA CYS A 203 -11.40 -12.43 8.98
C CYS A 203 -12.32 -11.50 9.78
N SER A 204 -11.87 -10.27 10.06
CA SER A 204 -12.71 -9.29 10.76
C SER A 204 -13.97 -8.99 9.94
N GLU A 205 -15.13 -9.16 10.55
CA GLU A 205 -16.43 -8.91 9.92
C GLU A 205 -16.62 -7.42 9.56
N GLU A 206 -15.97 -6.52 10.30
CA GLU A 206 -16.05 -5.08 10.10
C GLU A 206 -15.04 -4.58 9.04
N ASN A 207 -13.98 -5.34 8.77
CA ASN A 207 -12.92 -4.92 7.84
C ASN A 207 -13.21 -5.35 6.40
N GLN A 208 -13.60 -4.37 5.58
CA GLN A 208 -13.85 -4.57 4.14
C GLN A 208 -12.58 -4.86 3.32
N PHE A 209 -11.40 -4.75 3.94
CA PHE A 209 -10.09 -4.80 3.31
C PHE A 209 -9.20 -5.90 3.89
N ASN A 210 -9.78 -6.98 4.41
CA ASN A 210 -9.02 -8.12 4.98
C ASN A 210 -7.94 -8.65 4.02
N LEU A 211 -8.29 -8.93 2.76
CA LEU A 211 -7.33 -9.48 1.80
C LEU A 211 -6.21 -8.49 1.47
N ALA A 212 -6.53 -7.21 1.33
CA ALA A 212 -5.51 -6.19 1.08
C ALA A 212 -4.59 -6.02 2.29
N SER A 213 -5.15 -6.09 3.50
CA SER A 213 -4.41 -6.06 4.76
C SER A 213 -3.44 -7.24 4.85
N ASP A 214 -3.89 -8.44 4.48
CA ASP A 214 -3.02 -9.63 4.40
C ASP A 214 -1.89 -9.42 3.39
N LEU A 215 -2.22 -9.04 2.15
CA LEU A 215 -1.25 -8.98 1.07
C LEU A 215 -0.21 -7.86 1.28
N MET A 216 -0.59 -6.74 1.90
CA MET A 216 0.33 -5.60 2.05
C MET A 216 1.40 -5.78 3.13
N GLU A 217 1.29 -6.79 4.00
CA GLU A 217 2.18 -7.01 5.14
C GLU A 217 3.69 -6.96 4.78
N PRO A 218 4.17 -7.60 3.69
CA PRO A 218 5.58 -7.55 3.31
C PRO A 218 6.06 -6.16 2.86
N PHE A 219 5.14 -5.26 2.52
CA PHE A 219 5.41 -3.93 1.99
C PHE A 219 5.36 -2.82 3.06
N ARG A 220 4.79 -3.10 4.25
CA ARG A 220 4.80 -2.15 5.37
C ARG A 220 6.21 -1.65 5.72
N PRO A 221 7.28 -2.48 5.71
CA PRO A 221 8.62 -2.02 6.05
C PRO A 221 9.18 -0.90 5.15
N PHE A 222 8.66 -0.71 3.93
CA PHE A 222 9.04 0.46 3.11
C PHE A 222 8.57 1.77 3.73
N VAL A 223 7.34 1.79 4.26
CA VAL A 223 6.81 2.94 5.01
C VAL A 223 7.59 3.10 6.31
N ASP A 224 7.86 2.01 7.03
CA ASP A 224 8.58 2.05 8.31
C ASP A 224 9.98 2.65 8.14
N TYR A 225 10.69 2.23 7.10
CA TYR A 225 12.00 2.75 6.73
C TYR A 225 11.94 4.25 6.42
N TRP A 226 10.99 4.68 5.58
CA TRP A 226 10.82 6.10 5.26
C TRP A 226 10.47 6.95 6.49
N VAL A 227 9.58 6.46 7.37
CA VAL A 227 9.20 7.17 8.60
C VAL A 227 10.36 7.24 9.58
N LYS A 228 11.19 6.19 9.69
CA LYS A 228 12.42 6.24 10.51
C LYS A 228 13.42 7.27 10.00
N ALA A 229 13.59 7.40 8.68
CA ALA A 229 14.45 8.45 8.11
C ALA A 229 13.98 9.86 8.51
N ASN A 230 12.68 10.01 8.79
CA ASN A 230 12.05 11.25 9.20
C ASN A 230 11.60 11.21 10.67
N GLU A 231 12.25 10.45 11.56
CA GLU A 231 11.74 10.24 12.93
C GLU A 231 11.55 11.49 13.80
N LYS A 232 12.15 12.63 13.40
CA LYS A 232 11.99 13.94 14.06
C LYS A 232 10.66 14.63 13.73
N ILE A 233 9.75 13.97 13.03
CA ILE A 233 8.39 14.43 12.77
C ILE A 233 7.69 14.77 14.09
N LYS A 234 7.27 16.04 14.21
CA LYS A 234 6.46 16.52 15.34
C LYS A 234 4.97 16.55 15.04
N GLU A 235 4.62 16.66 13.76
CA GLU A 235 3.26 16.75 13.24
C GLU A 235 3.21 16.17 11.83
N LEU A 236 2.06 15.59 11.45
CA LEU A 236 1.84 15.07 10.11
C LEU A 236 1.52 16.22 9.12
N THR A 237 2.57 16.93 8.69
CA THR A 237 2.47 18.03 7.73
C THR A 237 2.09 17.53 6.31
N PRO A 238 1.59 18.42 5.43
CA PRO A 238 1.35 18.09 4.03
C PRO A 238 2.57 17.50 3.32
N ASP A 239 3.77 18.03 3.55
CA ASP A 239 5.01 17.54 2.91
C ASP A 239 5.34 16.09 3.28
N ILE A 240 5.09 15.71 4.55
CA ILE A 240 5.27 14.32 4.99
C ILE A 240 4.27 13.41 4.28
N LYS A 241 3.02 13.86 4.13
CA LYS A 241 1.99 13.10 3.40
C LYS A 241 2.34 12.93 1.93
N TYR A 242 2.91 13.96 1.28
CA TYR A 242 3.40 13.84 -0.10
C TYR A 242 4.51 12.83 -0.21
N GLY A 243 5.53 12.89 0.66
CA GLY A 243 6.61 11.91 0.67
C GLY A 243 6.11 10.47 0.86
N LEU A 244 5.08 10.26 1.68
CA LEU A 244 4.45 8.95 1.87
C LEU A 244 3.67 8.47 0.64
N VAL A 245 3.08 9.38 -0.15
CA VAL A 245 2.44 9.03 -1.43
C VAL A 245 3.48 8.76 -2.51
N GLU A 246 4.55 9.55 -2.56
CA GLU A 246 5.67 9.38 -3.50
C GLU A 246 6.43 8.07 -3.27
N LEU A 247 6.32 7.46 -2.09
CA LEU A 247 6.82 6.11 -1.82
C LEU A 247 6.32 5.08 -2.86
N LEU A 248 5.12 5.27 -3.41
CA LEU A 248 4.56 4.43 -4.48
C LEU A 248 5.36 4.47 -5.79
N SER A 249 6.12 5.55 -5.99
CA SER A 249 7.04 5.77 -7.11
C SER A 249 8.49 5.42 -6.77
N LEU A 250 8.76 4.86 -5.58
CA LEU A 250 10.10 4.42 -5.20
C LEU A 250 10.57 3.27 -6.10
N GLU A 251 11.78 3.39 -6.64
CA GLU A 251 12.42 2.28 -7.34
C GLU A 251 12.96 1.26 -6.33
N ILE A 252 12.65 -0.02 -6.56
CA ILE A 252 13.10 -1.14 -5.76
C ILE A 252 13.62 -2.25 -6.67
N ASN A 253 14.45 -3.14 -6.13
CA ASN A 253 14.71 -4.42 -6.75
C ASN A 253 13.60 -5.38 -6.35
N PHE A 254 12.89 -5.96 -7.32
CA PHE A 254 11.84 -6.95 -7.12
C PHE A 254 12.07 -8.14 -8.06
N ASN A 255 12.26 -9.34 -7.52
CA ASN A 255 12.53 -10.58 -8.26
C ASN A 255 13.63 -10.41 -9.34
N GLY A 256 14.77 -9.83 -8.94
CA GLY A 256 15.93 -9.61 -9.81
C GLY A 256 15.80 -8.45 -10.82
N LYS A 257 14.72 -7.66 -10.78
CA LYS A 257 14.48 -6.53 -11.69
C LYS A 257 14.29 -5.23 -10.93
N LYS A 258 14.86 -4.14 -11.44
CA LYS A 258 14.57 -2.79 -10.94
C LYS A 258 13.19 -2.34 -11.44
N THR A 259 12.30 -1.94 -10.55
CA THR A 259 10.93 -1.52 -10.88
C THR A 259 10.37 -0.57 -9.82
N LEU A 260 9.28 0.13 -10.12
CA LEU A 260 8.57 0.97 -9.16
C LEU A 260 7.83 0.11 -8.12
N LEU A 261 7.70 0.61 -6.90
CA LEU A 261 6.97 -0.04 -5.81
C LEU A 261 5.54 -0.41 -6.23
N THR A 262 4.84 0.50 -6.91
CA THR A 262 3.51 0.26 -7.49
C THR A 262 3.46 -0.92 -8.46
N ASN A 263 4.46 -1.05 -9.33
CA ASN A 263 4.54 -2.16 -10.28
C ASN A 263 4.84 -3.49 -9.55
N ALA A 264 5.69 -3.45 -8.53
CA ALA A 264 5.94 -4.61 -7.68
C ALA A 264 4.68 -5.05 -6.92
N ILE A 265 3.89 -4.11 -6.38
CA ILE A 265 2.60 -4.38 -5.73
C ILE A 265 1.65 -5.08 -6.72
N ALA A 266 1.54 -4.58 -7.95
CA ALA A 266 0.71 -5.18 -8.99
C ALA A 266 1.15 -6.60 -9.36
N ASP A 267 2.47 -6.81 -9.52
CA ASP A 267 3.04 -8.11 -9.86
C ASP A 267 2.86 -9.15 -8.76
N TYR A 268 3.23 -8.77 -7.54
CA TYR A 268 3.05 -9.58 -6.35
C TYR A 268 1.57 -9.94 -6.11
N THR A 269 0.66 -8.97 -6.16
CA THR A 269 -0.77 -9.21 -5.94
C THR A 269 -1.30 -10.23 -6.95
N ARG A 270 -0.93 -10.08 -8.23
CA ARG A 270 -1.33 -11.01 -9.28
C ARG A 270 -0.80 -12.42 -9.02
N HIS A 271 0.45 -12.57 -8.60
CA HIS A 271 1.04 -13.88 -8.30
C HIS A 271 0.37 -14.54 -7.08
N CYS A 272 0.08 -13.80 -6.01
CA CYS A 272 -0.68 -14.31 -4.87
C CYS A 272 -2.08 -14.82 -5.26
N LEU A 273 -2.81 -14.01 -6.03
CA LEU A 273 -4.16 -14.37 -6.49
C LEU A 273 -4.13 -15.57 -7.44
N THR A 274 -3.10 -15.67 -8.27
CA THR A 274 -2.86 -16.82 -9.16
C THR A 274 -2.56 -18.07 -8.35
N PHE A 275 -1.67 -17.98 -7.36
CA PHE A 275 -1.38 -19.07 -6.44
C PHE A 275 -2.66 -19.54 -5.73
N LEU A 276 -3.43 -18.65 -5.10
CA LEU A 276 -4.65 -19.04 -4.38
C LEU A 276 -5.68 -19.71 -5.30
N SER A 277 -5.68 -19.34 -6.58
CA SER A 277 -6.66 -19.84 -7.54
C SER A 277 -6.18 -21.08 -8.30
N ASN A 278 -4.90 -21.29 -8.57
CA ASN A 278 -4.47 -22.36 -9.47
C ASN A 278 -3.65 -23.41 -8.74
N ASP A 279 -4.14 -24.65 -8.73
CA ASP A 279 -3.57 -25.74 -7.93
C ASP A 279 -2.14 -26.09 -8.36
N ASP A 280 -1.84 -25.96 -9.66
CA ASP A 280 -0.54 -26.29 -10.26
C ASP A 280 0.54 -25.21 -10.09
N CYS A 281 0.22 -24.07 -9.47
CA CYS A 281 1.18 -23.00 -9.25
C CYS A 281 1.94 -23.17 -7.92
N GLY A 282 3.27 -23.06 -7.96
CA GLY A 282 4.12 -22.95 -6.77
C GLY A 282 3.92 -21.63 -6.02
N LEU A 283 4.42 -21.56 -4.78
CA LEU A 283 4.39 -20.32 -3.99
C LEU A 283 5.07 -19.18 -4.76
N PRO A 284 4.54 -17.95 -4.68
CA PRO A 284 5.09 -16.84 -5.43
C PRO A 284 6.49 -16.49 -4.90
N GLU A 285 7.45 -16.35 -5.82
CA GLU A 285 8.76 -15.80 -5.47
C GLU A 285 8.62 -14.34 -5.07
N MET A 286 9.29 -13.99 -3.97
CA MET A 286 9.28 -12.64 -3.43
C MET A 286 10.66 -12.30 -2.88
N GLU A 287 11.48 -11.71 -3.73
CA GLU A 287 12.71 -11.05 -3.33
C GLU A 287 12.54 -9.55 -3.54
N MET A 288 12.69 -8.79 -2.45
CA MET A 288 12.67 -7.35 -2.52
C MET A 288 13.80 -6.72 -1.71
N SER A 289 14.39 -5.67 -2.26
CA SER A 289 15.34 -4.81 -1.57
C SER A 289 15.24 -3.39 -2.07
N LEU A 290 15.56 -2.44 -1.19
CA LEU A 290 15.76 -1.04 -1.59
C LEU A 290 16.97 -0.96 -2.52
N THR A 291 16.89 -0.09 -3.52
CA THR A 291 18.09 0.42 -4.18
C THR A 291 18.78 1.40 -3.22
N ASN A 292 20.11 1.56 -3.31
CA ASN A 292 20.95 2.30 -2.34
C ASN A 292 20.60 3.80 -2.11
N GLU A 293 19.52 4.30 -2.69
CA GLU A 293 19.09 5.68 -2.64
C GLU A 293 17.69 5.75 -2.05
N VAL A 294 17.58 6.26 -0.82
CA VAL A 294 16.36 6.97 -0.44
C VAL A 294 16.37 8.24 -1.27
N PRO A 295 15.31 8.57 -2.03
CA PRO A 295 15.27 9.84 -2.72
C PRO A 295 15.23 10.95 -1.65
N ASN A 296 16.41 11.47 -1.29
CA ASN A 296 16.53 12.73 -0.54
C ASN A 296 15.98 13.91 -1.37
N ASN A 297 15.58 13.67 -2.63
CA ASN A 297 15.10 14.65 -3.59
C ASN A 297 13.57 14.80 -3.65
N ALA A 298 12.80 14.12 -2.79
CA ALA A 298 11.32 14.22 -2.74
C ALA A 298 10.78 15.64 -2.45
N PHE A 299 11.64 16.63 -2.24
CA PHE A 299 11.24 18.00 -1.89
C PHE A 299 11.44 19.04 -2.99
N ASN A 300 12.08 18.72 -4.13
CA ASN A 300 12.54 19.76 -5.06
C ASN A 300 11.80 19.91 -6.41
N ASP A 301 10.88 19.00 -6.79
CA ASP A 301 10.37 18.99 -8.17
C ASP A 301 8.86 19.26 -8.34
N ASN A 302 8.13 19.65 -7.28
CA ASN A 302 6.69 19.92 -7.39
C ASN A 302 6.38 21.42 -7.35
N VAL A 303 6.46 22.07 -8.52
CA VAL A 303 5.70 23.28 -8.90
C VAL A 303 4.49 22.86 -9.73
#